data_AF-K9ZLX7-F1
#
_entry.id   AF-K9ZLX7-F1
#
_cell.length_a   1.000
_cell.length_b   1.000
_cell.length_c   1.000
_cell.angle_alpha   90.00
_cell.angle_beta   90.00
_cell.angle_gamma   90.00
#
_symmetry.space_group_name_H-M   'P 1'
#
loop_
_entity.id
_entity.type
_entity.pdbx_description
1 polymer ?
#
loop_
_entity_poly.entity_id
_entity_poly.type
_entity_poly.pdbx_seq_one_letter_code
_entity_poly.pdbx_strand_id
1 'polypeptide(L)'
;MNALTLQWHDAHQNKTQHIYEQQQSKNSGTVRIGRDPLRCDIVLTHPTVSGLHVEIFFHSQQQRFYIRNLRESNPAQIDGKSLIQGEVILNKGSIIYLGQQQLQVTEISINSIPATVLVPPQQPPAQPVYHHHKKSLPTQPKPVYGLQCSRCHKVSPPENLQVGCPWCGTSLAAAASVLVAPKN
;
A
#
# COMPACT_ATOMS: atom_id res chain seq x y z
N MET A 1 1.81 -8.99 -8.03
CA MET A 1 3.17 -8.65 -8.46
C MET A 1 3.09 -7.33 -9.17
N ASN A 2 3.83 -6.34 -8.66
CA ASN A 2 3.82 -4.99 -9.21
C ASN A 2 4.67 -4.93 -10.49
N ALA A 3 4.16 -4.25 -11.52
CA ALA A 3 4.79 -4.17 -12.83
C ALA A 3 4.66 -2.77 -13.45
N LEU A 4 5.64 -2.40 -14.26
CA LEU A 4 5.69 -1.21 -15.09
C LEU A 4 6.00 -1.62 -16.53
N THR A 5 5.26 -1.12 -17.50
CA THR A 5 5.46 -1.42 -18.92
C THR A 5 6.08 -0.20 -19.62
N LEU A 6 7.24 -0.39 -20.22
CA LEU A 6 7.92 0.60 -21.05
C LEU A 6 7.70 0.28 -22.53
N GLN A 7 7.51 1.32 -23.34
CA GLN A 7 7.54 1.24 -24.78
C GLN A 7 8.47 2.29 -25.37
N TRP A 8 9.17 1.94 -26.44
CA TRP A 8 10.02 2.86 -27.17
C TRP A 8 10.16 2.42 -28.62
N HIS A 9 10.65 3.34 -29.45
CA HIS A 9 10.97 3.08 -30.84
C HIS A 9 12.47 2.86 -30.98
N ASP A 10 12.88 1.76 -31.61
CA ASP A 10 14.28 1.41 -31.86
C ASP A 10 14.39 0.72 -33.23
N ALA A 11 15.32 1.20 -34.07
CA ALA A 11 15.58 0.67 -35.41
C ALA A 11 14.29 0.39 -36.24
N HIS A 12 13.38 1.36 -36.29
CA HIS A 12 12.07 1.25 -36.98
C HIS A 12 11.07 0.26 -36.37
N GLN A 13 11.35 -0.28 -35.18
CA GLN A 13 10.49 -1.21 -34.47
C GLN A 13 10.02 -0.63 -33.14
N ASN A 14 8.75 -0.84 -32.82
CA ASN A 14 8.26 -0.57 -31.47
C ASN A 14 8.65 -1.72 -30.55
N LYS A 15 9.40 -1.41 -29.50
CA LYS A 15 9.79 -2.34 -28.44
C LYS A 15 8.88 -2.13 -27.24
N THR A 16 8.58 -3.23 -26.54
CA THR A 16 7.85 -3.22 -25.27
C THR A 16 8.62 -4.06 -24.27
N GLN A 17 8.76 -3.55 -23.04
CA GLN A 17 9.43 -4.26 -21.95
C GLN A 17 8.62 -4.12 -20.66
N HIS A 18 8.48 -5.23 -19.95
CA HIS A 18 7.89 -5.25 -18.62
C HIS A 18 9.00 -5.25 -17.57
N ILE A 19 8.85 -4.37 -16.58
CA ILE A 19 9.68 -4.25 -15.39
C ILE A 19 8.84 -4.71 -14.21
N TYR A 20 9.28 -5.75 -13.51
CA TYR A 20 8.63 -6.25 -12.31
C TYR A 20 9.43 -5.92 -11.05
N GLU A 21 8.73 -5.77 -9.92
CA GLU A 21 9.31 -5.43 -8.61
C GLU A 21 10.38 -6.42 -8.10
N GLN A 22 10.25 -7.70 -8.41
CA GLN A 22 11.11 -8.78 -7.89
C GLN A 22 11.76 -9.59 -9.03
N GLN A 23 11.99 -8.97 -10.19
CA GLN A 23 12.70 -9.66 -11.26
C GLN A 23 14.19 -9.84 -10.93
N GLN A 24 14.79 -10.91 -11.47
CA GLN A 24 16.23 -11.04 -11.50
C GLN A 24 16.81 -10.01 -12.47
N SER A 25 17.80 -9.26 -12.02
CA SER A 25 18.49 -8.24 -12.79
C SER A 25 19.99 -8.27 -12.50
N LYS A 26 20.78 -7.56 -13.31
CA LYS A 26 22.22 -7.39 -13.11
C LYS A 26 22.56 -6.61 -11.84
N ASN A 27 21.60 -5.88 -11.29
CA ASN A 27 21.73 -5.17 -10.03
C ASN A 27 20.49 -5.37 -9.17
N SER A 28 20.59 -6.27 -8.19
CA SER A 28 19.49 -6.70 -7.32
C SER A 28 18.58 -5.55 -6.88
N GLY A 29 17.28 -5.71 -7.13
CA GLY A 29 16.24 -4.74 -6.74
C GLY A 29 16.06 -3.55 -7.68
N THR A 30 16.84 -3.46 -8.76
CA THR A 30 16.75 -2.38 -9.76
C THR A 30 16.85 -2.93 -11.18
N VAL A 31 16.31 -2.19 -12.15
CA VAL A 31 16.51 -2.43 -13.58
C VAL A 31 17.36 -1.32 -14.16
N ARG A 32 18.53 -1.69 -14.68
CA ARG A 32 19.48 -0.77 -15.31
C ARG A 32 19.17 -0.59 -16.80
N ILE A 33 19.13 0.66 -17.24
CA ILE A 33 18.88 1.02 -18.63
C ILE A 33 20.05 1.85 -19.16
N GLY A 34 20.52 1.51 -20.36
CA GLY A 34 21.65 2.17 -21.00
C GLY A 34 22.08 1.44 -22.26
N ARG A 35 23.24 1.82 -22.81
CA ARG A 35 23.77 1.26 -24.07
C ARG A 35 24.73 0.06 -23.87
N ASP A 36 25.21 -0.17 -22.65
CA ASP A 36 26.19 -1.22 -22.34
C ASP A 36 25.47 -2.54 -21.98
N PRO A 37 25.59 -3.60 -22.82
CA PRO A 37 24.94 -4.88 -22.59
C PRO A 37 25.56 -5.69 -21.46
N LEU A 38 26.74 -5.35 -20.95
CA LEU A 38 27.30 -6.03 -19.77
C LEU A 38 26.74 -5.47 -18.47
N ARG A 39 26.25 -4.23 -18.48
CA ARG A 39 25.82 -3.50 -17.28
C ARG A 39 24.31 -3.29 -17.18
N CYS A 40 23.60 -3.26 -18.30
CA CYS A 40 22.18 -2.91 -18.36
C CYS A 40 21.30 -4.13 -18.60
N ASP A 41 20.13 -4.14 -17.96
CA ASP A 41 19.08 -5.14 -18.18
C ASP A 41 18.29 -4.81 -19.45
N ILE A 42 18.04 -3.52 -19.69
CA ILE A 42 17.43 -3.01 -20.92
C ILE A 42 18.51 -2.26 -21.70
N VAL A 43 18.85 -2.78 -22.88
CA VAL A 43 19.88 -2.21 -23.75
C VAL A 43 19.22 -1.39 -24.85
N LEU A 44 19.64 -0.12 -24.94
CA LEU A 44 19.21 0.80 -25.98
C LEU A 44 20.36 1.03 -26.96
N THR A 45 20.07 0.99 -28.26
CA THR A 45 21.10 1.11 -29.30
C THR A 45 21.50 2.57 -29.61
N HIS A 46 20.66 3.53 -29.23
CA HIS A 46 20.81 4.92 -29.62
C HIS A 46 22.13 5.54 -29.11
N PRO A 47 22.93 6.20 -29.97
CA PRO A 47 24.30 6.62 -29.64
C PRO A 47 24.38 7.66 -28.51
N THR A 48 23.35 8.49 -28.34
CA THR A 48 23.27 9.49 -27.27
C THR A 48 22.95 8.90 -25.90
N VAL A 49 22.64 7.60 -25.82
CA VAL A 49 22.39 6.92 -24.54
C VAL A 49 23.73 6.55 -23.92
N SER A 50 23.92 6.97 -22.67
CA SER A 50 25.07 6.56 -21.84
C SER A 50 25.13 5.05 -21.67
N GLY A 51 26.35 4.49 -21.57
CA GLY A 51 26.54 3.04 -21.38
C GLY A 51 25.74 2.48 -20.20
N LEU A 52 25.74 3.19 -19.07
CA LEU A 52 24.78 3.03 -17.98
C LEU A 52 24.17 4.41 -17.70
N HIS A 53 22.85 4.54 -17.81
CA HIS A 53 22.17 5.84 -17.83
C HIS A 53 21.27 6.04 -16.62
N VAL A 54 20.30 5.15 -16.43
CA VAL A 54 19.30 5.24 -15.35
C VAL A 54 19.06 3.89 -14.70
N GLU A 55 18.49 3.93 -13.51
CA GLU A 55 17.92 2.78 -12.81
C GLU A 55 16.44 3.03 -12.52
N ILE A 56 15.62 2.02 -12.77
CA ILE A 56 14.22 1.96 -12.32
C ILE A 56 14.11 0.94 -11.19
N PHE A 57 13.42 1.28 -10.12
CA PHE A 57 13.23 0.40 -8.97
C PHE A 57 11.86 0.62 -8.33
N PHE A 58 11.40 -0.36 -7.56
CA PHE A 58 10.12 -0.29 -6.86
C PHE A 58 10.34 0.04 -5.38
N HIS A 59 9.68 1.10 -4.89
CA HIS A 59 9.76 1.49 -3.49
C HIS A 59 8.60 0.87 -2.70
N SER A 60 8.84 -0.27 -2.05
CA SER A 60 7.80 -1.08 -1.39
C SER A 60 6.98 -0.33 -0.34
N GLN A 61 7.56 0.61 0.42
CA GLN A 61 6.78 1.36 1.42
C GLN A 61 5.78 2.33 0.79
N GLN A 62 6.09 2.82 -0.41
CA GLN A 62 5.29 3.83 -1.11
C GLN A 62 4.43 3.22 -2.21
N GLN A 63 4.67 1.95 -2.54
CA GLN A 63 3.97 1.20 -3.59
C GLN A 63 4.04 1.92 -4.95
N ARG A 64 5.23 2.43 -5.30
CA ARG A 64 5.47 3.20 -6.54
C ARG A 64 6.80 2.81 -7.20
N PHE A 65 6.83 2.93 -8.53
CA PHE A 65 8.07 2.86 -9.29
C PHE A 65 8.76 4.22 -9.31
N TYR A 66 10.07 4.18 -9.13
CA TYR A 66 10.95 5.32 -9.15
C TYR A 66 12.02 5.16 -10.22
N ILE A 67 12.50 6.29 -10.72
CA ILE A 67 13.65 6.37 -11.60
C ILE A 67 14.71 7.29 -10.99
N ARG A 68 15.98 6.93 -11.16
CA ARG A 68 17.12 7.79 -10.80
C ARG A 68 18.13 7.85 -11.93
N ASN A 69 18.79 8.99 -12.03
CA ASN A 69 19.87 9.21 -12.98
C ASN A 69 21.21 8.72 -12.42
N LEU A 70 22.05 8.16 -13.30
CA LEU A 70 23.39 7.68 -12.96
C LEU A 70 24.51 8.47 -13.65
N ARG A 71 24.16 9.49 -14.46
CA ARG A 71 25.12 10.27 -15.27
C ARG A 71 24.80 11.76 -15.26
N GLU A 72 25.62 12.54 -14.57
CA GLU A 72 25.43 14.00 -14.49
C GLU A 72 25.73 14.71 -15.83
N SER A 73 26.68 14.19 -16.63
CA SER A 73 27.06 14.78 -17.92
C SER A 73 26.02 14.64 -19.02
N ASN A 74 25.07 13.72 -18.86
CA ASN A 74 23.97 13.45 -19.78
C ASN A 74 22.77 13.00 -18.95
N PRO A 75 22.11 13.94 -18.25
CA PRO A 75 21.03 13.61 -17.33
C PRO A 75 19.79 13.17 -18.10
N ALA A 76 19.09 12.16 -17.55
CA ALA A 76 17.77 11.79 -18.05
C ALA A 76 16.78 12.94 -17.91
N GLN A 77 15.79 13.05 -18.80
CA GLN A 77 14.68 13.98 -18.65
C GLN A 77 13.38 13.22 -18.45
N ILE A 78 12.62 13.56 -17.41
CA ILE A 78 11.33 12.95 -17.08
C ILE A 78 10.26 14.02 -17.20
N ASP A 79 9.29 13.80 -18.09
CA ASP A 79 8.17 14.72 -18.32
C ASP A 79 8.64 16.17 -18.59
N GLY A 80 9.71 16.30 -19.38
CA GLY A 80 10.33 17.57 -19.77
C GLY A 80 11.30 18.18 -18.75
N LYS A 81 11.52 17.53 -17.59
CA LYS A 81 12.42 18.03 -16.54
C LYS A 81 13.69 17.19 -16.44
N SER A 82 14.85 17.84 -16.45
CA SER A 82 16.14 17.15 -16.26
C SER A 82 16.28 16.60 -14.84
N LEU A 83 16.54 15.30 -14.73
CA LEU A 83 16.84 14.58 -13.51
C LEU A 83 18.35 14.47 -13.36
N ILE A 84 18.98 15.48 -12.74
CA ILE A 84 20.43 15.48 -12.52
C ILE A 84 20.76 14.60 -11.30
N GLN A 85 20.08 14.85 -10.18
CA GLN A 85 20.23 14.15 -8.91
C GLN A 85 18.86 13.79 -8.31
N GLY A 86 18.84 12.80 -7.41
CA GLY A 86 17.63 12.35 -6.73
C GLY A 86 16.83 11.33 -7.55
N GLU A 87 15.57 11.17 -7.15
CA GLU A 87 14.68 10.12 -7.63
C GLU A 87 13.31 10.73 -7.97
N VAL A 88 12.70 10.26 -9.06
CA VAL A 88 11.39 10.75 -9.53
C VAL A 88 10.42 9.58 -9.65
N ILE A 89 9.17 9.81 -9.27
CA ILE A 89 8.09 8.83 -9.43
C ILE A 89 7.75 8.68 -10.91
N LEU A 90 7.68 7.44 -11.39
CA LEU A 90 7.13 7.12 -12.70
C LEU A 90 5.62 6.88 -12.58
N ASN A 91 4.85 7.53 -13.45
CA ASN A 91 3.42 7.34 -13.57
C ASN A 91 3.06 6.77 -14.94
N LYS A 92 1.86 6.21 -15.07
CA LYS A 92 1.33 5.87 -16.38
C LYS A 92 1.26 7.14 -17.23
N GLY A 93 1.84 7.09 -18.42
CA GLY A 93 1.97 8.21 -19.33
C GLY A 93 3.29 8.98 -19.22
N SER A 94 4.13 8.72 -18.20
CA SER A 94 5.41 9.40 -18.05
C SER A 94 6.30 9.19 -19.27
N ILE A 95 6.93 10.27 -19.73
CA ILE A 95 7.86 10.30 -20.87
C ILE A 95 9.29 10.46 -20.33
N ILE A 96 10.16 9.55 -20.75
CA ILE A 96 11.55 9.47 -20.32
C ILE A 96 12.43 9.69 -21.54
N TYR A 97 13.30 10.70 -21.50
CA TYR A 97 14.34 10.91 -22.49
C TYR A 97 15.70 10.52 -21.93
N LEU A 98 16.40 9.66 -22.65
CA LEU A 98 17.79 9.27 -22.40
C LEU A 98 18.64 9.76 -23.58
N GLY A 99 19.17 10.98 -23.47
CA GLY A 99 19.65 11.71 -24.65
C GLY A 99 18.48 11.96 -25.62
N GLN A 100 18.58 11.52 -26.87
CA GLN A 100 17.52 11.63 -27.87
C GLN A 100 16.58 10.43 -27.91
N GLN A 101 16.85 9.36 -27.14
CA GLN A 101 15.96 8.20 -27.08
C GLN A 101 14.77 8.50 -26.16
N GLN A 102 13.56 8.45 -26.71
CA GLN A 102 12.32 8.54 -25.94
C GLN A 102 11.84 7.14 -25.52
N LEU A 103 11.42 7.00 -24.27
CA LEU A 103 10.68 5.86 -23.73
C LEU A 103 9.40 6.39 -23.07
N GLN A 104 8.34 5.61 -23.13
CA GLN A 104 7.06 5.92 -22.50
C GLN A 104 6.65 4.83 -21.53
N VAL A 105 6.19 5.22 -20.36
CA VAL A 105 5.53 4.33 -19.42
C VAL A 105 4.07 4.18 -19.85
N THR A 106 3.72 3.04 -20.45
CA THR A 106 2.37 2.84 -21.00
C THR A 106 1.40 2.22 -20.00
N GLU A 107 1.93 1.52 -19.01
CA GLU A 107 1.12 0.84 -18.00
C GLU A 107 1.90 0.75 -16.68
N ILE A 108 1.18 0.84 -15.56
CA ILE A 108 1.67 0.48 -14.25
C ILE A 108 0.58 -0.32 -13.55
N SER A 109 0.91 -1.53 -13.14
CA SER A 109 0.03 -2.43 -12.41
C SER A 109 0.56 -2.57 -10.98
N ILE A 110 -0.17 -2.02 -10.00
CA ILE A 110 0.12 -2.15 -8.57
C ILE A 110 -0.94 -3.05 -7.95
N ASN A 111 -0.56 -4.24 -7.49
CA ASN A 111 -1.44 -5.16 -6.78
C ASN A 111 -1.51 -4.75 -5.30
N SER A 112 -2.20 -3.66 -5.01
CA SER A 112 -2.54 -3.30 -3.64
C SER A 112 -3.80 -4.05 -3.20
N ILE A 113 -3.68 -4.94 -2.22
CA ILE A 113 -4.83 -5.31 -1.37
C ILE A 113 -5.22 -4.04 -0.61
N PRO A 114 -6.46 -3.54 -0.72
CA PRO A 114 -6.87 -2.35 0.00
C PRO A 114 -6.70 -2.59 1.51
N ALA A 115 -6.16 -1.59 2.22
CA ALA A 115 -6.08 -1.66 3.67
C ALA A 115 -7.50 -1.84 4.23
N THR A 116 -7.70 -2.84 5.08
CA THR A 116 -8.96 -3.01 5.80
C THR A 116 -9.15 -1.82 6.72
N VAL A 117 -9.98 -0.86 6.29
CA VAL A 117 -10.38 0.25 7.14
C VAL A 117 -11.31 -0.32 8.21
N LEU A 118 -10.84 -0.36 9.47
CA LEU A 118 -11.72 -0.57 10.61
C LEU A 118 -12.56 0.70 10.74
N VAL A 119 -13.74 0.73 10.11
CA VAL A 119 -14.69 1.81 10.31
C VAL A 119 -15.28 1.65 11.71
N PRO A 120 -15.13 2.63 12.62
CA PRO A 120 -15.89 2.64 13.86
C PRO A 120 -17.39 2.68 13.50
N PRO A 121 -18.26 1.95 14.22
CA PRO A 121 -19.70 2.03 13.96
C PRO A 121 -20.15 3.49 14.07
N GLN A 122 -20.63 4.05 12.95
CA GLN A 122 -21.18 5.40 12.89
C GLN A 122 -22.35 5.48 13.88
N GLN A 123 -22.22 6.30 14.91
CA GLN A 123 -23.35 6.63 15.77
C GLN A 123 -24.41 7.32 14.91
N PRO A 124 -25.68 6.85 14.95
CA PRO A 124 -26.77 7.52 14.25
C PRO A 124 -26.83 9.01 14.65
N PRO A 125 -27.15 9.91 13.70
CA PRO A 125 -27.28 11.32 14.00
C PRO A 125 -28.28 11.52 15.14
N ALA A 126 -27.85 12.25 16.18
CA ALA A 126 -28.69 12.63 17.31
C ALA A 126 -29.89 13.43 16.79
N GLN A 127 -31.05 12.79 16.73
CA GLN A 127 -32.30 13.47 16.42
C GLN A 127 -32.70 14.35 17.62
N PRO A 128 -33.18 15.59 17.39
CA PRO A 128 -33.68 16.44 18.45
C PRO A 128 -34.90 15.78 19.13
N VAL A 129 -34.83 15.69 20.45
CA VAL A 129 -35.85 15.09 21.31
C VAL A 129 -37.11 15.95 21.27
N TYR A 130 -38.13 15.51 20.53
CA TYR A 130 -39.50 15.98 20.72
C TYR A 130 -40.26 14.94 21.54
N HIS A 131 -40.62 15.33 22.76
CA HIS A 131 -41.49 14.55 23.64
C HIS A 131 -42.90 14.50 23.05
N HIS A 132 -43.27 13.36 22.47
CA HIS A 132 -44.67 13.01 22.26
C HIS A 132 -44.95 11.59 22.72
N HIS A 133 -45.81 11.51 23.73
CA HIS A 133 -46.48 10.30 24.20
C HIS A 133 -46.99 9.46 23.02
N LYS A 134 -46.56 8.20 22.93
CA LYS A 134 -47.36 7.12 22.34
C LYS A 134 -46.94 5.76 22.88
N LYS A 135 -47.98 4.95 23.04
CA LYS A 135 -48.10 3.72 23.84
C LYS A 135 -47.06 2.64 23.55
N SER A 136 -46.75 1.91 24.62
CA SER A 136 -45.88 0.74 24.77
C SER A 136 -46.18 -0.44 23.84
N LEU A 137 -45.11 -1.00 23.26
CA LEU A 137 -44.99 -2.40 22.86
C LEU A 137 -43.79 -3.00 23.63
N PRO A 138 -43.79 -4.30 24.00
CA PRO A 138 -42.86 -4.85 24.97
C PRO A 138 -41.47 -5.00 24.36
N THR A 139 -40.53 -4.17 24.82
CA THR A 139 -39.11 -4.28 24.48
C THR A 139 -38.57 -5.56 25.11
N GLN A 140 -38.19 -6.54 24.29
CA GLN A 140 -37.45 -7.72 24.76
C GLN A 140 -36.21 -7.27 25.54
N PRO A 141 -35.91 -7.88 26.71
CA PRO A 141 -34.70 -7.57 27.45
C PRO A 141 -33.49 -7.99 26.61
N LYS A 142 -32.62 -7.02 26.28
CA LYS A 142 -31.33 -7.29 25.66
C LYS A 142 -30.52 -8.19 26.60
N PRO A 143 -30.03 -9.36 26.16
CA PRO A 143 -29.17 -10.19 26.99
C PRO A 143 -27.89 -9.43 27.34
N VAL A 144 -27.62 -9.27 28.64
CA VAL A 144 -26.39 -8.66 29.16
C VAL A 144 -25.35 -9.77 29.26
N TYR A 145 -24.23 -9.64 28.55
CA TYR A 145 -23.13 -10.60 28.60
C TYR A 145 -22.03 -10.12 29.54
N GLY A 146 -21.38 -11.04 30.24
CA GLY A 146 -20.22 -10.77 31.11
C GLY A 146 -19.09 -11.77 30.90
N LEU A 147 -17.87 -11.40 31.25
CA LEU A 147 -16.67 -12.22 31.12
C LEU A 147 -16.39 -12.94 32.44
N GLN A 148 -16.42 -14.27 32.42
CA GLN A 148 -16.10 -15.09 33.59
C GLN A 148 -14.59 -15.35 33.68
N CYS A 149 -13.98 -14.92 34.78
CA CYS A 149 -12.57 -15.14 35.05
C CYS A 149 -12.27 -16.63 35.31
N SER A 150 -11.31 -17.22 34.60
CA SER A 150 -10.91 -18.63 34.79
C SER A 150 -10.24 -18.93 36.14
N ARG A 151 -9.74 -17.90 36.84
CA ARG A 151 -9.03 -18.08 38.12
C ARG A 151 -9.94 -17.92 39.33
N CYS A 152 -10.78 -16.88 39.36
CA CYS A 152 -11.64 -16.58 40.51
C CYS A 152 -13.13 -16.76 40.24
N HIS A 153 -13.49 -17.15 39.00
CA HIS A 153 -14.86 -17.43 38.56
C HIS A 153 -15.86 -16.28 38.69
N LYS A 154 -15.40 -15.08 39.05
CA LYS A 154 -16.21 -13.87 39.08
C LYS A 154 -16.47 -13.38 37.66
N VAL A 155 -17.65 -12.81 37.46
CA VAL A 155 -18.09 -12.25 36.18
C VAL A 155 -17.87 -10.75 36.19
N SER A 156 -17.18 -10.25 35.17
CA SER A 156 -16.92 -8.83 34.95
C SER A 156 -17.62 -8.31 33.69
N PRO A 157 -17.81 -6.99 33.53
CA PRO A 157 -18.32 -6.40 32.30
C PRO A 157 -17.44 -6.74 31.08
N PRO A 158 -18.01 -6.78 29.87
CA PRO A 158 -17.26 -7.11 28.65
C PRO A 158 -16.16 -6.09 28.32
N GLU A 159 -16.27 -4.85 28.80
CA GLU A 159 -15.23 -3.82 28.65
C GLU A 159 -13.89 -4.21 29.32
N ASN A 160 -13.92 -5.13 30.29
CA ASN A 160 -12.73 -5.54 31.03
C ASN A 160 -11.86 -6.57 30.28
N LEU A 161 -12.20 -6.91 29.03
CA LEU A 161 -11.45 -7.87 28.21
C LEU A 161 -9.96 -7.50 28.10
N GLN A 162 -9.66 -6.21 27.96
CA GLN A 162 -8.28 -5.70 27.81
C GLN A 162 -7.63 -5.25 29.13
N VAL A 163 -8.42 -5.08 30.20
CA VAL A 163 -7.94 -4.63 31.51
C VAL A 163 -7.58 -5.82 32.40
N GLY A 164 -8.24 -6.96 32.21
CA GLY A 164 -8.12 -8.14 33.07
C GLY A 164 -9.11 -8.13 34.24
N CYS A 165 -9.10 -9.21 35.02
CA CYS A 165 -10.04 -9.43 36.10
C CYS A 165 -9.78 -8.42 37.25
N PRO A 166 -10.76 -7.57 37.62
CA PRO A 166 -10.55 -6.52 38.61
C PRO A 166 -10.32 -7.06 40.03
N TRP A 167 -10.62 -8.34 40.29
CA TRP A 167 -10.48 -8.94 41.61
C TRP A 167 -9.17 -9.71 41.82
N CYS A 168 -8.57 -10.27 40.77
CA CYS A 168 -7.37 -11.12 40.92
C CYS A 168 -6.28 -10.85 39.89
N GLY A 169 -6.47 -9.88 38.99
CA GLY A 169 -5.51 -9.46 37.97
C GLY A 169 -5.32 -10.45 36.81
N THR A 170 -6.01 -11.60 36.81
CA THR A 170 -5.90 -12.57 35.72
C THR A 170 -6.46 -12.02 34.42
N SER A 171 -5.71 -12.17 33.32
CA SER A 171 -6.15 -11.75 31.98
C SER A 171 -7.50 -12.37 31.62
N LEU A 172 -8.38 -11.53 31.06
CA LEU A 172 -9.70 -11.94 30.57
C LEU A 172 -9.72 -12.11 29.05
N ALA A 173 -8.58 -11.98 28.37
CA ALA A 173 -8.50 -12.10 26.91
C ALA A 173 -9.03 -13.44 26.36
N ALA A 174 -8.98 -14.49 27.17
CA ALA A 174 -9.53 -15.82 26.86
C ALA A 174 -10.71 -16.21 27.77
N ALA A 175 -11.35 -15.25 28.43
CA ALA A 175 -12.48 -15.52 29.33
C ALA A 175 -13.74 -15.94 28.57
N ALA A 176 -14.48 -16.89 29.13
CA ALA A 176 -15.77 -17.29 28.57
C ALA A 176 -16.81 -16.18 28.75
N SER A 177 -17.58 -15.89 27.69
CA SER A 177 -18.73 -14.99 27.77
C SER A 177 -19.94 -15.73 28.33
N VAL A 178 -20.51 -15.23 29.43
CA VAL A 178 -21.69 -15.78 30.08
C VAL A 178 -22.85 -14.80 30.04
N LEU A 179 -24.07 -15.32 29.89
CA LEU A 179 -25.29 -14.53 30.02
C LEU A 179 -25.49 -14.15 31.50
N VAL A 180 -25.61 -12.86 31.77
CA VAL A 180 -25.89 -12.31 33.09
C VAL A 180 -27.35 -11.88 33.12
N ALA A 181 -28.11 -12.42 34.07
CA ALA A 181 -29.48 -11.94 34.31
C ALA A 181 -29.42 -10.47 34.74
N PRO A 182 -30.27 -9.58 34.19
CA PRO A 182 -30.34 -8.21 34.68
C PRO A 182 -30.69 -8.23 36.17
N LYS A 183 -29.92 -7.53 36.99
CA LYS A 183 -30.29 -7.31 38.40
C LYS A 183 -31.51 -6.40 38.42
N ASN A 184 -32.64 -6.90 38.95
CA ASN A 184 -33.79 -6.09 39.36
C ASN A 184 -33.38 -5.08 40.44
#